data_AF-A0A848HAI1-F1
#
_entry.id   AF-A0A848HAI1-F1
#
_cell.length_a   1.000
_cell.length_b   1.000
_cell.length_c   1.000
_cell.angle_alpha   90.00
_cell.angle_beta   90.00
_cell.angle_gamma   90.00
#
_symmetry.space_group_name_H-M   'P 1'
#
loop_
_entity.id
_entity.type
_entity.pdbx_description
1 polymer ?
#
loop_
_entity_poly.entity_id
_entity_poly.type
_entity_poly.pdbx_seq_one_letter_code
_entity_poly.pdbx_strand_id
1 'polypeptide(L)'
;MTAASTYSARSPEDYLKTRLDYKTDVYTRKGDRYRKSYLAMSSLAAVAGATVPVLINLSNVPTIVPTLLSLLVTVLVTLEGVFHFREHWKNYDLMKSFLRQESCLYQANAGPYRNKAQADSFVLLVERVEDAIAKERAQTIEMRTSRWEEPAANSAAPAKPQPAPLATAAGSAV
;
A
#
# COMPACT_ATOMS: atom_id res chain seq x y z
N MET A 1 -4.21 -43.27 5.75
CA MET A 1 -2.98 -42.51 5.44
C MET A 1 -3.39 -41.06 5.24
N THR A 2 -3.29 -40.25 6.30
CA THR A 2 -3.54 -38.81 6.29
C THR A 2 -2.52 -38.14 5.38
N ALA A 3 -2.97 -37.40 4.37
CA ALA A 3 -2.10 -36.58 3.53
C ALA A 3 -1.24 -35.71 4.44
N ALA A 4 0.07 -35.94 4.45
CA ALA A 4 1.00 -35.12 5.20
C ALA A 4 0.75 -33.66 4.80
N SER A 5 0.49 -32.81 5.78
CA SER A 5 0.30 -31.38 5.59
C SER A 5 1.33 -30.86 4.58
N THR A 6 0.86 -30.23 3.49
CA THR A 6 1.67 -29.60 2.43
C THR A 6 2.58 -28.47 2.96
N TYR A 7 2.59 -28.24 4.27
CA TYR A 7 3.36 -27.24 5.00
C TYR A 7 4.50 -27.81 5.85
N SER A 8 4.74 -29.14 5.83
CA SER A 8 5.88 -29.75 6.53
C SER A 8 7.03 -29.94 5.54
N ALA A 9 7.86 -28.90 5.37
CA ALA A 9 9.12 -29.08 4.65
C ALA A 9 10.07 -29.89 5.53
N ARG A 10 10.40 -31.11 5.10
CA ARG A 10 11.31 -32.02 5.82
C ARG A 10 12.74 -31.93 5.29
N SER A 11 12.94 -31.34 4.11
CA SER A 11 14.25 -31.06 3.52
C SER A 11 14.36 -29.62 3.01
N PRO A 12 15.59 -29.10 2.84
CA PRO A 12 15.81 -27.76 2.31
C PRO A 12 15.29 -27.56 0.89
N GLU A 13 15.45 -28.55 0.00
CA GLU A 13 14.95 -28.43 -1.37
C GLU A 13 13.42 -28.40 -1.45
N ASP A 14 12.75 -29.18 -0.59
CA ASP A 14 11.30 -29.17 -0.49
C ASP A 14 10.79 -27.82 0.02
N TYR A 15 11.49 -27.21 0.99
CA TYR A 15 11.14 -25.87 1.48
C TYR A 15 11.27 -24.80 0.39
N LEU A 16 12.38 -24.80 -0.33
CA LEU A 16 12.61 -23.83 -1.41
C LEU A 16 11.50 -23.89 -2.47
N LYS A 17 11.14 -25.11 -2.92
CA LYS A 17 10.11 -25.31 -3.94
C LYS A 17 8.69 -25.05 -3.45
N THR A 18 8.30 -25.69 -2.34
CA THR A 18 6.89 -25.70 -1.92
C THR A 18 6.50 -24.43 -1.16
N ARG A 19 7.44 -23.80 -0.46
CA ARG A 19 7.19 -22.60 0.34
C ARG A 19 7.66 -21.34 -0.39
N LEU A 20 8.93 -21.29 -0.77
CA LEU A 20 9.56 -20.04 -1.23
C LEU A 20 9.10 -19.66 -2.63
N ASP A 21 9.19 -20.58 -3.59
CA ASP A 21 8.77 -20.35 -4.98
C ASP A 21 7.27 -20.10 -5.07
N TYR A 22 6.46 -20.92 -4.39
CA TYR A 22 5.01 -20.73 -4.31
C TYR A 22 4.64 -19.34 -3.75
N LYS A 23 5.27 -18.91 -2.65
CA LYS A 23 5.02 -17.58 -2.07
C LYS A 23 5.45 -16.47 -3.02
N THR A 24 6.59 -16.64 -3.69
CA THR A 24 7.11 -15.66 -4.65
C THR A 24 6.15 -15.47 -5.84
N ASP A 25 5.57 -16.55 -6.38
CA ASP A 25 4.59 -16.47 -7.46
C ASP A 25 3.28 -15.80 -7.01
N VAL A 26 2.76 -16.21 -5.84
CA VAL A 26 1.53 -15.62 -5.28
C VAL A 26 1.70 -14.12 -5.04
N TYR A 27 2.84 -13.68 -4.48
CA TYR A 27 3.11 -12.25 -4.29
C TYR A 27 3.30 -11.51 -5.61
N THR A 28 3.95 -12.13 -6.61
CA THR A 28 4.09 -11.55 -7.96
C THR A 28 2.71 -11.31 -8.60
N ARG A 29 1.84 -12.33 -8.63
CA ARG A 29 0.51 -12.23 -9.22
C ARG A 29 -0.37 -11.21 -8.52
N LYS A 30 -0.27 -11.09 -7.18
CA LYS A 30 -0.99 -10.07 -6.40
C LYS A 30 -0.45 -8.67 -6.69
N GLY A 31 0.87 -8.48 -6.64
CA GLY A 31 1.52 -7.20 -6.92
C GLY A 31 1.16 -6.67 -8.31
N ASP A 32 1.23 -7.51 -9.34
CA ASP A 32 0.90 -7.13 -10.71
C ASP A 32 -0.57 -6.72 -10.88
N ARG A 33 -1.49 -7.38 -10.17
CA ARG A 33 -2.91 -7.02 -10.21
C ARG A 33 -3.16 -5.65 -9.61
N TYR A 34 -2.57 -5.36 -8.45
CA TYR A 34 -2.68 -4.04 -7.81
C TYR A 34 -2.04 -2.95 -8.66
N ARG A 35 -0.85 -3.22 -9.22
CA ARG A 35 -0.18 -2.30 -10.16
C ARG A 35 -1.05 -1.97 -11.36
N LYS A 36 -1.62 -2.98 -12.02
CA LYS A 36 -2.51 -2.78 -13.19
C LYS A 36 -3.78 -2.02 -12.82
N SER A 37 -4.40 -2.34 -11.69
CA SER A 37 -5.60 -1.64 -11.23
C SER A 37 -5.31 -0.17 -10.93
N TYR A 38 -4.19 0.12 -10.28
CA TYR A 38 -3.72 1.49 -10.00
C TYR A 38 -3.51 2.28 -11.29
N LEU A 39 -2.72 1.72 -12.22
CA LEU A 39 -2.45 2.37 -13.52
C LEU A 39 -3.74 2.60 -14.33
N ALA A 40 -4.68 1.66 -14.31
CA ALA A 40 -5.95 1.79 -15.02
C ALA A 40 -6.84 2.89 -14.41
N MET A 41 -7.04 2.90 -13.08
CA MET A 41 -7.83 3.95 -12.41
C MET A 41 -7.21 5.33 -12.61
N SER A 42 -5.89 5.45 -12.41
CA SER A 42 -5.18 6.72 -12.50
C SER A 42 -5.20 7.27 -13.93
N SER A 43 -4.99 6.41 -14.94
CA SER A 43 -5.09 6.81 -16.34
C SER A 43 -6.52 7.23 -16.72
N LEU A 44 -7.54 6.49 -16.26
CA LEU A 44 -8.94 6.82 -16.53
C LEU A 44 -9.33 8.17 -15.91
N ALA A 45 -8.93 8.41 -14.65
CA ALA A 45 -9.19 9.68 -13.97
C ALA A 45 -8.48 10.85 -14.66
N ALA A 46 -7.23 10.66 -15.08
CA ALA A 46 -6.47 11.69 -15.80
C ALA A 46 -7.09 12.03 -17.16
N VAL A 47 -7.45 11.03 -17.96
CA VAL A 47 -8.09 11.23 -19.27
C VAL A 47 -9.46 11.89 -19.12
N ALA A 48 -10.29 11.41 -18.18
CA ALA A 48 -11.60 12.00 -17.92
C ALA A 48 -11.49 13.45 -17.43
N GLY A 49 -10.55 13.74 -16.51
CA GLY A 49 -10.29 15.09 -16.02
C GLY A 49 -9.81 16.04 -17.14
N ALA A 50 -8.96 15.57 -18.05
CA ALA A 50 -8.51 16.33 -19.21
C ALA A 50 -9.62 16.56 -20.25
N THR A 51 -10.65 15.71 -20.27
CA THR A 51 -11.78 15.82 -21.21
C THR A 51 -12.84 16.83 -20.74
N VAL A 52 -12.94 17.08 -19.42
CA VAL A 52 -13.92 18.01 -18.84
C VAL A 52 -13.86 19.42 -19.46
N PRO A 53 -12.69 20.10 -19.57
CA PRO A 53 -12.60 21.43 -20.18
C PRO A 53 -13.05 21.46 -21.64
N VAL A 54 -12.76 20.40 -22.39
CA VAL A 54 -13.17 20.26 -23.81
C VAL A 54 -14.69 20.20 -23.90
N LEU A 55 -15.33 19.35 -23.09
CA LEU A 55 -16.80 19.21 -23.05
C LEU A 55 -17.50 20.51 -22.66
N ILE A 56 -16.92 21.30 -21.75
CA ILE A 56 -17.48 22.60 -21.33
C ILE A 56 -17.44 23.63 -22.49
N ASN A 57 -16.45 23.53 -23.38
CA ASN A 57 -16.30 24.47 -24.49
C ASN A 57 -17.22 24.15 -25.69
N LEU A 58 -17.78 22.94 -25.76
CA LEU A 58 -18.71 22.55 -26.83
C LEU A 58 -20.13 23.03 -26.51
N SER A 59 -20.69 23.86 -27.38
CA SER A 59 -22.06 24.41 -27.26
C SER A 59 -23.19 23.40 -27.46
N ASN A 60 -22.89 22.22 -28.00
CA ASN A 60 -23.87 21.16 -28.29
C ASN A 60 -23.97 20.08 -27.19
N VAL A 61 -23.22 20.22 -26.09
CA VAL A 61 -23.18 19.23 -25.01
C VAL A 61 -24.03 19.71 -23.82
N PRO A 62 -24.99 18.91 -23.33
CA PRO A 62 -25.73 19.24 -22.12
C PRO A 62 -24.80 19.41 -20.92
N THR A 63 -24.98 20.49 -20.14
CA THR A 63 -24.14 20.82 -18.98
C THR A 63 -24.06 19.71 -17.92
N ILE A 64 -25.07 18.84 -17.85
CA ILE A 64 -25.09 17.67 -16.95
C ILE A 64 -23.94 16.68 -17.24
N VAL A 65 -23.48 16.57 -18.50
CA VAL A 65 -22.44 15.62 -18.90
C VAL A 65 -21.07 15.96 -18.26
N PRO A 66 -20.50 17.17 -18.44
CA PRO A 66 -19.24 17.52 -17.77
C PRO A 66 -19.37 17.55 -16.24
N THR A 67 -20.55 17.85 -15.69
CA THR A 67 -20.79 17.79 -14.23
C THR A 67 -20.68 16.36 -13.69
N LEU A 68 -21.36 15.40 -14.32
CA LEU A 68 -21.28 13.99 -13.92
C LEU A 68 -19.88 13.42 -14.12
N LEU A 69 -19.21 13.81 -15.21
CA LEU A 69 -17.84 13.38 -15.48
C LEU A 69 -16.86 13.93 -14.42
N SER A 70 -17.01 15.20 -14.03
CA SER A 70 -16.20 15.81 -12.96
C SER A 70 -16.41 15.11 -11.62
N LEU A 71 -17.67 14.83 -11.27
CA LEU A 71 -18.00 14.08 -10.04
C LEU A 71 -17.35 12.69 -10.05
N LEU A 72 -17.42 11.97 -11.17
CA LEU A 72 -16.79 10.66 -11.33
C LEU A 72 -15.27 10.74 -11.13
N VAL A 73 -14.60 11.73 -11.74
CA VAL A 73 -13.15 11.94 -11.59
C VAL A 73 -12.80 12.20 -10.12
N THR A 74 -13.54 13.06 -9.44
CA THR A 74 -13.32 13.34 -8.00
C THR A 74 -13.44 12.06 -7.18
N VAL A 75 -14.51 11.28 -7.38
CA VAL A 75 -14.69 9.99 -6.67
C VAL A 75 -13.52 9.04 -6.95
N LEU A 76 -13.08 8.91 -8.19
CA LEU A 76 -11.96 8.03 -8.55
C LEU A 76 -10.65 8.46 -7.89
N VAL A 77 -10.32 9.76 -7.91
CA VAL A 77 -9.09 10.30 -7.30
C VAL A 77 -9.12 10.16 -5.78
N THR A 78 -10.25 10.48 -5.15
CA THR A 78 -10.42 10.28 -3.71
C THR A 78 -10.28 8.80 -3.34
N LEU A 79 -10.89 7.91 -4.13
CA LEU A 79 -10.80 6.46 -3.90
C LEU A 79 -9.37 5.94 -4.09
N GLU A 80 -8.64 6.42 -5.10
CA GLU A 80 -7.22 6.13 -5.32
C GLU A 80 -6.37 6.53 -4.11
N GLY A 81 -6.60 7.74 -3.57
CA GLY A 81 -5.94 8.24 -2.37
C GLY A 81 -6.26 7.40 -1.13
N VAL A 82 -7.51 6.97 -0.96
CA VAL A 82 -7.94 6.18 0.21
C VAL A 82 -7.41 4.75 0.21
N PHE A 83 -7.21 4.15 -0.96
CA PHE A 83 -6.76 2.75 -1.06
C PHE A 83 -5.24 2.57 -1.08
N HIS A 84 -4.45 3.65 -1.18
CA HIS A 84 -2.99 3.58 -1.14
C HIS A 84 -2.41 2.41 -1.97
N PHE A 85 -2.98 2.15 -3.16
CA PHE A 85 -2.64 0.98 -3.97
C PHE A 85 -1.14 0.89 -4.29
N ARG A 86 -0.47 2.04 -4.33
CA ARG A 86 0.97 2.17 -4.53
C ARG A 86 1.78 1.53 -3.40
N GLU A 87 1.36 1.70 -2.16
CA GLU A 87 2.03 1.18 -0.99
C GLU A 87 1.86 -0.34 -0.88
N HIS A 88 0.66 -0.85 -1.19
CA HIS A 88 0.42 -2.29 -1.30
C HIS A 88 1.30 -2.96 -2.37
N TRP A 89 1.38 -2.39 -3.58
CA TRP A 89 2.25 -2.95 -4.62
C TRP A 89 3.73 -2.92 -4.19
N LYS A 90 4.21 -1.79 -3.63
CA LYS A 90 5.60 -1.67 -3.20
C LYS A 90 5.97 -2.70 -2.13
N ASN A 91 5.10 -2.93 -1.15
CA ASN A 91 5.34 -3.93 -0.10
C ASN A 91 5.43 -5.36 -0.66
N TYR A 92 4.58 -5.70 -1.63
CA TYR A 92 4.66 -7.00 -2.31
C TYR A 92 5.92 -7.15 -3.16
N ASP A 93 6.37 -6.11 -3.84
CA ASP A 93 7.59 -6.15 -4.67
C ASP A 93 8.87 -6.26 -3.81
N LEU A 94 8.90 -5.58 -2.66
CA LEU A 94 9.96 -5.71 -1.67
C LEU A 94 10.01 -7.14 -1.09
N MET A 95 8.87 -7.71 -0.71
CA MET A 95 8.82 -9.07 -0.17
C MET A 95 9.27 -10.10 -1.20
N LYS A 96 8.83 -9.96 -2.46
CA LYS A 96 9.31 -10.80 -3.58
C LYS A 96 10.83 -10.71 -3.74
N SER A 97 11.37 -9.49 -3.75
CA SER A 97 12.80 -9.25 -3.91
C SER A 97 13.61 -9.86 -2.76
N PHE A 98 13.12 -9.72 -1.53
CA PHE A 98 13.69 -10.33 -0.34
C PHE A 98 13.72 -11.86 -0.44
N LEU A 99 12.58 -12.50 -0.74
CA LEU A 99 12.50 -13.96 -0.85
C LEU A 99 13.47 -14.50 -1.92
N ARG A 100 13.53 -13.85 -3.09
CA ARG A 100 14.46 -14.25 -4.16
C ARG A 100 15.92 -14.08 -3.76
N GLN A 101 16.26 -12.97 -3.10
CA GLN A 101 17.61 -12.72 -2.61
C GLN A 101 18.02 -13.75 -1.56
N GLU A 102 17.14 -14.04 -0.59
CA GLU A 102 17.39 -14.98 0.48
C GLU A 102 17.60 -16.42 -0.05
N SER A 103 16.81 -16.83 -1.06
CA SER A 103 17.02 -18.10 -1.79
C SER A 103 18.40 -18.17 -2.44
N CYS A 104 18.80 -17.09 -3.12
CA CYS A 104 20.07 -17.03 -3.83
C CYS A 104 21.25 -17.09 -2.84
N LEU A 105 21.17 -16.35 -1.73
CA LEU A 105 22.19 -16.36 -0.69
C LEU A 105 22.35 -17.74 -0.05
N TYR A 106 21.25 -18.42 0.23
CA TYR A 106 21.27 -19.78 0.79
C TYR A 106 21.90 -20.79 -0.18
N GLN A 107 21.46 -20.79 -1.44
CA GLN A 107 21.98 -21.71 -2.47
C GLN A 107 23.46 -21.45 -2.79
N ALA A 108 23.89 -20.19 -2.77
CA ALA A 108 25.28 -19.80 -2.99
C ALA A 108 26.18 -19.99 -1.74
N ASN A 109 25.61 -20.43 -0.61
CA ASN A 109 26.30 -20.49 0.68
C ASN A 109 27.00 -19.15 1.05
N ALA A 110 26.31 -18.05 0.74
CA ALA A 110 26.84 -16.70 0.82
C ALA A 110 26.12 -15.87 1.90
N GLY A 111 26.71 -14.73 2.26
CA GLY A 111 26.12 -13.82 3.23
C GLY A 111 25.93 -14.48 4.61
N PRO A 112 24.72 -14.46 5.20
CA PRO A 112 24.45 -15.05 6.51
C PRO A 112 24.70 -16.57 6.60
N TYR A 113 24.75 -17.26 5.46
CA TYR A 113 24.88 -18.72 5.38
C TYR A 113 26.32 -19.21 5.27
N ARG A 114 27.28 -18.28 5.11
CA ARG A 114 28.69 -18.61 4.94
C ARG A 114 29.26 -19.30 6.18
N ASN A 115 30.12 -20.31 5.96
CA ASN A 115 30.85 -21.05 7.00
C ASN A 115 29.94 -21.74 8.04
N LYS A 116 28.69 -22.04 7.69
CA LYS A 116 27.74 -22.75 8.55
C LYS A 116 27.52 -24.17 8.08
N ALA A 117 27.27 -25.08 9.02
CA ALA A 117 26.83 -26.42 8.70
C ALA A 117 25.48 -26.36 7.96
N GLN A 118 25.23 -27.32 7.06
CA GLN A 118 24.03 -27.33 6.22
C GLN A 118 22.73 -27.27 7.04
N ALA A 119 22.69 -27.95 8.19
CA ALA A 119 21.55 -27.93 9.10
C ALA A 119 21.31 -26.53 9.70
N ASP A 120 22.36 -25.87 10.19
CA ASP A 120 22.27 -24.54 10.79
C ASP A 120 21.91 -23.47 9.75
N SER A 121 22.45 -23.57 8.54
CA SER A 121 22.08 -22.70 7.43
C SER A 121 20.60 -22.84 7.06
N PHE A 122 20.05 -24.06 7.10
CA PHE A 122 18.64 -24.29 6.80
C PHE A 122 17.73 -23.71 7.87
N VAL A 123 18.05 -23.90 9.16
CA VAL A 123 17.29 -23.30 10.27
C VAL A 123 17.27 -21.78 10.13
N LEU A 124 18.44 -21.17 9.88
CA LEU A 124 18.56 -19.72 9.71
C LEU A 124 17.72 -19.20 8.53
N LEU A 125 17.63 -19.96 7.42
CA LEU A 125 16.79 -19.61 6.28
C LEU A 125 15.31 -19.58 6.68
N VAL A 126 14.85 -20.62 7.37
CA VAL A 126 13.45 -20.73 7.80
C VAL A 126 13.09 -19.58 8.73
N GLU A 127 13.92 -19.31 9.75
CA GLU A 127 13.70 -18.21 10.70
C GLU A 127 13.61 -16.86 9.98
N ARG A 128 14.58 -16.54 9.12
CA ARG A 128 14.60 -15.25 8.41
C ARG A 128 13.40 -15.06 7.49
N VAL A 129 12.97 -16.12 6.80
CA VAL A 129 11.83 -16.08 5.89
C VAL A 129 10.53 -15.92 6.67
N GLU A 130 10.31 -16.72 7.73
CA GLU A 130 9.08 -16.64 8.51
C GLU A 130 9.01 -15.33 9.33
N ASP A 131 10.14 -14.80 9.81
CA ASP A 131 10.23 -13.47 10.42
C ASP A 131 9.83 -12.36 9.44
N ALA A 132 10.31 -12.42 8.20
CA ALA A 132 9.95 -11.45 7.18
C ALA A 132 8.44 -11.53 6.84
N ILE A 133 7.89 -12.74 6.76
CA ILE A 133 6.44 -12.95 6.56
C ILE A 133 5.65 -12.43 7.77
N ALA A 134 6.11 -12.66 9.00
CA ALA A 134 5.45 -12.17 10.21
C ALA A 134 5.44 -10.63 10.26
N LYS A 135 6.56 -9.99 9.90
CA LYS A 135 6.67 -8.54 9.79
C LYS A 135 5.72 -7.96 8.74
N GLU A 136 5.61 -8.58 7.56
CA GLU A 136 4.66 -8.13 6.53
C GLU A 136 3.20 -8.28 6.97
N ARG A 137 2.87 -9.34 7.71
CA ARG A 137 1.53 -9.48 8.30
C ARG A 137 1.26 -8.40 9.32
N ALA A 138 2.22 -8.09 10.20
CA ALA A 138 2.09 -7.03 11.18
C ALA A 138 1.88 -5.67 10.49
N GLN A 139 2.68 -5.34 9.48
CA GLN A 139 2.53 -4.13 8.67
C GLN A 139 1.17 -4.08 7.96
N THR A 140 0.70 -5.21 7.43
CA THR A 140 -0.61 -5.29 6.79
C THR A 140 -1.76 -5.11 7.77
N ILE A 141 -1.62 -5.63 8.99
CA ILE A 141 -2.61 -5.42 10.06
C ILE A 141 -2.58 -3.96 10.48
N GLU A 142 -1.43 -3.41 10.84
CA GLU A 142 -1.25 -2.01 11.23
C GLU A 142 -1.83 -1.06 10.18
N MET A 143 -1.49 -1.23 8.89
CA MET A 143 -2.05 -0.45 7.79
C MET A 143 -3.58 -0.58 7.66
N ARG A 144 -4.17 -1.70 8.11
CA ARG A 144 -5.63 -1.87 8.18
C ARG A 144 -6.23 -1.30 9.46
N THR A 145 -5.49 -1.22 10.57
CA THR A 145 -5.99 -0.75 11.88
C THR A 145 -5.81 0.75 12.07
N SER A 146 -4.67 1.34 11.74
CA SER A 146 -4.45 2.80 11.76
C SER A 146 -5.39 3.52 10.77
N ARG A 147 -5.86 2.80 9.76
CA ARG A 147 -6.93 3.23 8.84
C ARG A 147 -8.31 3.40 9.49
N TRP A 148 -8.53 2.88 10.70
CA TRP A 148 -9.76 3.10 11.47
C TRP A 148 -9.62 4.21 12.52
N GLU A 149 -8.41 4.66 12.84
CA GLU A 149 -8.17 5.68 13.89
C GLU A 149 -8.15 7.13 13.37
N GLU A 150 -8.18 7.36 12.05
CA GLU A 150 -8.54 8.67 11.47
C GLU A 150 -9.86 8.54 10.70
N PRO A 151 -11.01 8.92 11.28
CA PRO A 151 -11.54 10.27 11.03
C PRO A 151 -12.45 10.80 12.17
N ALA A 152 -11.92 11.38 13.24
CA ALA A 152 -12.75 12.10 14.22
C ALA A 152 -12.07 13.27 14.96
N ALA A 153 -10.75 13.28 15.11
CA ALA A 153 -10.10 14.24 15.99
C ALA A 153 -9.87 15.65 15.41
N ASN A 154 -10.06 15.86 14.10
CA ASN A 154 -9.77 17.15 13.45
C ASN A 154 -11.01 17.88 12.88
N SER A 155 -12.21 17.52 13.33
CA SER A 155 -13.46 18.26 13.07
C SER A 155 -13.95 18.96 14.35
N ALA A 156 -13.07 19.67 15.04
CA ALA A 156 -13.51 20.67 16.00
C ALA A 156 -13.88 21.95 15.23
N ALA A 157 -15.16 22.31 15.30
CA ALA A 157 -15.83 23.42 14.63
C ALA A 157 -15.04 24.75 14.56
N PRO A 158 -15.26 25.61 13.55
CA PRO A 158 -14.66 26.93 13.51
C PRO A 158 -15.09 27.73 14.74
N ALA A 159 -14.11 28.21 15.51
CA ALA A 159 -14.34 29.09 16.64
C ALA A 159 -15.19 30.29 16.20
N LYS A 160 -16.29 30.53 16.92
CA LYS A 160 -17.18 31.69 16.71
C LYS A 160 -16.37 33.00 16.80
N PRO A 161 -16.68 34.03 15.99
CA PRO A 161 -15.95 35.29 16.05
C PRO A 161 -16.20 35.98 17.40
N GLN A 162 -15.11 36.32 18.09
CA GLN A 162 -15.14 37.08 19.33
C GLN A 162 -15.39 38.56 18.99
N PRO A 163 -16.35 39.25 19.65
CA PRO A 163 -16.60 40.66 19.36
C PRO A 163 -15.43 41.53 19.83
N ALA A 164 -15.04 42.49 18.99
CA ALA A 164 -13.95 43.42 19.23
C ALA A 164 -14.11 44.19 20.57
N PRO A 165 -13.05 44.37 21.36
CA PRO A 165 -13.13 45.22 22.55
C PRO A 165 -13.19 46.70 22.15
N LEU A 166 -14.20 47.38 22.67
CA LEU A 166 -14.36 48.84 22.65
C LEU A 166 -13.16 49.49 23.37
N ALA A 167 -12.25 50.10 22.61
CA ALA A 167 -11.22 50.96 23.17
C ALA A 167 -11.87 52.26 23.66
N THR A 168 -11.94 52.39 24.98
CA THR A 168 -12.38 53.59 25.70
C THR A 168 -11.18 54.52 25.86
N ALA A 169 -11.44 55.82 25.74
CA ALA A 169 -10.50 56.93 25.78
C ALA A 169 -9.71 57.09 27.10
N ALA A 170 -8.48 57.58 26.97
CA ALA A 170 -7.69 58.45 27.87
C ALA A 170 -6.22 58.30 27.44
N GLY A 171 -5.35 59.30 27.27
CA GLY A 171 -5.35 60.74 27.48
C GLY A 171 -3.87 61.13 27.29
N SER A 172 -3.58 62.18 26.52
CA SER A 172 -2.20 62.69 26.39
C SER A 172 -2.24 64.18 26.64
N ALA A 173 -1.83 64.55 27.85
CA ALA A 173 -1.40 65.88 28.21
C ALA A 173 0.00 65.71 28.80
N VAL A 174 0.99 66.24 28.08
CA VAL A 174 2.17 67.04 28.50
C VAL A 174 3.13 67.05 27.32
#